data_AF-A0AAV8Y0X1-F1
#
_entry.id   AF-A0AAV8Y0X1-F1
#
_cell.length_a   1.000
_cell.length_b   1.000
_cell.length_c   1.000
_cell.angle_alpha   90.00
_cell.angle_beta   90.00
_cell.angle_gamma   90.00
#
_symmetry.space_group_name_H-M   'P 1'
#
loop_
_entity.id
_entity.type
_entity.pdbx_description
1 polymer ?
#
loop_
_entity_poly.entity_id
_entity_poly.type
_entity_poly.pdbx_seq_one_letter_code
_entity_poly.pdbx_strand_id
1 'polypeptide(L)' 'DKSGLCEVIVDEIMDHPCIEGYGHIYIDNNHFFYLVLGQ' A
#
# COMPACT_ATOMS: atom_id res chain seq x y z
N ASP A 1 16.54 9.10 -5.14
CA ASP A 1 15.15 9.50 -4.85
C ASP A 1 14.34 8.21 -4.74
N LYS A 2 13.90 7.83 -3.54
CA LYS A 2 13.21 6.54 -3.30
C LYS A 2 11.68 6.67 -3.38
N SER A 3 11.19 7.89 -3.59
CA SER A 3 9.76 8.25 -3.60
C SER A 3 9.00 7.49 -4.69
N GLY A 4 9.58 7.36 -5.88
CA GLY A 4 8.91 6.71 -7.02
C GLY A 4 8.76 5.19 -6.91
N LEU A 5 9.56 4.50 -6.08
CA LEU A 5 9.40 3.04 -5.91
C LEU A 5 8.17 2.71 -5.06
N CYS A 6 7.87 3.57 -4.07
CA CYS A 6 6.71 3.39 -3.20
C CYS A 6 5.40 3.59 -3.96
N GLU A 7 5.32 4.59 -4.83
CA GLU A 7 4.13 4.86 -5.66
C GLU A 7 3.80 3.67 -6.57
N VAL A 8 4.81 3.09 -7.23
CA VAL A 8 4.63 1.92 -8.12
C VAL A 8 4.14 0.68 -7.37
N ILE A 9 4.69 0.40 -6.19
CA ILE A 9 4.26 -0.76 -5.39
C ILE A 9 2.81 -0.59 -4.91
N VAL A 10 2.43 0.63 -4.51
CA VAL A 10 1.06 0.93 -4.10
C VAL A 10 0.10 0.70 -5.27
N ASP A 11 0.40 1.24 -6.45
CA ASP A 11 -0.47 1.09 -7.62
C ASP A 11 -0.63 -0.39 -8.04
N GLU A 12 0.44 -1.19 -8.02
CA GLU A 12 0.36 -2.62 -8.38
C GLU A 12 -0.39 -3.46 -7.33
N ILE A 13 -0.31 -3.09 -6.05
CA ILE A 13 -0.96 -3.86 -4.97
C ILE A 13 -2.42 -3.45 -4.81
N MET A 14 -2.76 -2.16 -4.98
CA MET A 14 -4.10 -1.62 -4.71
C MET A 14 -5.20 -2.24 -5.60
N ASP A 15 -4.85 -2.76 -6.78
CA ASP A 15 -5.77 -3.44 -7.70
C ASP A 15 -5.85 -4.97 -7.48
N HIS A 16 -5.14 -5.54 -6.50
CA HIS A 16 -5.09 -6.99 -6.32
C HIS A 16 -6.33 -7.53 -5.57
N PRO A 17 -7.01 -8.58 -6.06
CA PRO A 17 -8.26 -9.08 -5.44
C PRO A 17 -8.10 -9.56 -3.98
N CYS A 18 -6.91 -10.03 -3.58
CA CYS A 18 -6.66 -10.43 -2.18
C CYS A 18 -6.74 -9.28 -1.17
N ILE A 19 -6.75 -8.03 -1.63
CA ILE A 19 -6.83 -6.85 -0.77
C ILE A 19 -8.13 -6.07 -0.98
N GLU A 20 -9.15 -6.70 -1.57
CA GLU A 20 -10.49 -6.15 -1.65
C GLU A 20 -11.01 -5.81 -0.25
N GLY A 21 -11.46 -4.56 -0.05
CA GLY A 21 -11.90 -4.04 1.24
C GLY A 21 -10.83 -3.30 2.06
N TYR A 22 -9.57 -3.31 1.63
CA TYR A 22 -8.54 -2.43 2.17
C TYR A 22 -8.57 -1.10 1.42
N GLY A 23 -8.71 0.01 2.15
CA GLY A 23 -8.94 1.34 1.58
C GLY A 23 -7.69 2.20 1.47
N HIS A 24 -6.63 1.84 2.20
CA HIS A 24 -5.37 2.58 2.20
C HIS A 24 -4.21 1.74 2.73
N ILE A 25 -2.98 2.18 2.43
CA ILE A 25 -1.73 1.59 2.90
C ILE A 25 -1.09 2.52 3.91
N TYR A 26 -0.70 1.95 5.06
CA TYR A 26 0.13 2.64 6.05
C TYR A 26 1.58 2.16 5.91
N ILE A 27 2.53 3.10 5.84
CA ILE A 27 3.98 2.80 5.79
C ILE A 27 4.61 3.32 7.08
N ASP A 28 5.32 2.46 7.80
CA ASP A 28 5.99 2.84 9.05
C ASP A 28 7.38 3.46 8.81
N ASN A 29 8.01 3.93 9.89
CA ASN A 29 9.35 4.53 9.84
C ASN A 29 10.46 3.53 9.46
N ASN A 30 10.17 2.22 9.45
CA ASN A 30 11.10 1.17 9.03
C ASN A 30 10.85 0.74 7.57
N HIS A 31 9.92 1.38 6.86
CA HIS A 31 9.51 1.07 5.48
C HIS A 31 8.80 -0.28 5.34
N PHE A 32 8.14 -0.76 6.38
CA PHE A 32 7.14 -1.82 6.25
C PHE A 32 5.79 -1.20 5.89
N PHE A 33 5.07 -1.87 4.99
CA PHE A 33 3.71 -1.47 4.61
C PHE A 33 2.68 -2.40 5.24
N TYR A 34 1.55 -1.83 5.58
CA TYR A 34 0.42 -2.49 6.21
C TYR A 34 -0.86 -2.10 5.47
N LEU A 35 -1.66 -3.09 5.10
CA LEU A 35 -2.98 -2.86 4.53
C LEU A 35 -3.95 -2.50 5.65
N VAL A 36 -4.72 -1.42 5.46
CA VAL A 36 -5.71 -0.97 6.43
C VAL A 36 -7.12 -1.11 5.85
N LEU A 37 -8.02 -1.74 6.61
CA LEU A 37 -9.41 -1.92 6.20
C LEU A 37 -10.06 -0.56 5.97
N GLY A 38 -10.71 -0.40 4.82
CA GLY A 38 -11.51 0.79 4.51
C GLY A 38 -12.74 0.82 5.42
N GLN A 39 -12.94 1.92 6.14
CA GLN A 39 -14.20 2.21 6.83
C GLN A 39 -15.24 2.74 5.84
#